data_AF-A0A2A2LZU2-F1
#
_entry.id   AF-A0A2A2LZU2-F1
#
_cell.length_a   1.000
_cell.length_b   1.000
_cell.length_c   1.000
_cell.angle_alpha   90.00
_cell.angle_beta   90.00
_cell.angle_gamma   90.00
#
_symmetry.space_group_name_H-M   'P 1'
#
loop_
_entity.id
_entity.type
_entity.pdbx_description
1 polymer ?
#
loop_
_entity_poly.entity_id
_entity_poly.type
_entity_poly.pdbx_seq_one_letter_code
_entity_poly.pdbx_strand_id
1 'polypeptide(L)'
;MNLSERQKEEINRAIADYLHTYGYLESLEIFRKEASLSENDPKTINGMLEKKWTSVLRLQKKVNDLEAKLADADKEISHGAPTRDKRQPAEWIPRPPERYALTGHRAPVNRVVFHPVWSVFASCSEDATIKVWDFESGEFERSLKGHTDAVQDIAFDKTGKMLVSCSADMTIKVWEFGSTYECMKTLKGHDHNISSVCFLPTGDAILSSSRDFTIKMWEIQSGYCVHTFRGHTEWVRMVRVAPDGVLFASCGIDQSIIVWSLASKQPKVTLRDHEHVVECIEWAPESALNNIRNEAGQKANGDMSLTHVIVSGSRDKTIKMWDAHSGALLFTLLGHDNWVRGLRFHPRGKYLLSVCDDKTLKIWEISQRRCYKTIEAHQQFVTSLDFHQSLPYVITSSVDYSCKVWECR
;
A
#
# COMPACT_ATOMS: atom_id res chain seq x y z
N MET A 1 23.01 -8.83 -30.05
CA MET A 1 23.20 -9.31 -28.66
C MET A 1 23.95 -10.63 -28.72
N ASN A 2 25.19 -10.69 -28.23
CA ASN A 2 25.93 -11.94 -28.14
C ASN A 2 25.50 -12.66 -26.86
N LEU A 3 24.63 -13.66 -26.98
CA LEU A 3 24.36 -14.57 -25.86
C LEU A 3 25.64 -15.37 -25.58
N SER A 4 25.96 -15.57 -24.29
CA SER A 4 27.06 -16.46 -23.94
C SER A 4 26.70 -17.90 -24.31
N GLU A 5 27.69 -18.73 -24.65
CA GLU A 5 27.45 -20.13 -25.04
C GLU A 5 26.65 -20.89 -23.98
N ARG A 6 26.92 -20.61 -22.70
CA ARG A 6 26.19 -21.18 -21.57
C ARG A 6 24.70 -20.80 -21.55
N GLN A 7 24.36 -19.56 -21.89
CA GLN A 7 22.97 -19.11 -21.96
C GLN A 7 22.23 -19.73 -23.16
N LYS A 8 22.94 -19.92 -24.28
CA LYS A 8 22.41 -20.58 -25.47
C LYS A 8 22.08 -22.04 -25.20
N GLU A 9 22.97 -22.76 -24.50
CA GLU A 9 22.70 -24.14 -24.09
C GLU A 9 21.51 -24.25 -23.13
N GLU A 10 21.41 -23.35 -22.14
CA GLU A 10 20.32 -23.35 -21.18
C GLU A 10 18.95 -23.12 -21.84
N ILE A 11 18.89 -22.21 -22.83
CA ILE A 11 17.69 -21.96 -23.63
C ILE A 11 17.34 -23.16 -24.50
N ASN A 12 18.33 -23.74 -25.19
CA ASN A 12 18.12 -24.92 -26.03
C ASN A 12 17.57 -26.10 -25.22
N ARG A 13 18.05 -26.30 -23.98
CA ARG A 13 17.51 -27.31 -23.06
C ARG A 13 16.07 -27.01 -22.66
N ALA A 14 15.73 -25.77 -22.32
CA ALA A 14 14.37 -25.38 -21.95
C ALA A 14 13.35 -25.52 -23.10
N ILE A 15 13.78 -25.27 -24.35
CA ILE A 15 12.94 -25.46 -25.55
C ILE A 15 12.69 -26.95 -25.80
N ALA A 16 13.72 -27.80 -25.68
CA ALA A 16 13.57 -29.24 -25.82
C ALA A 16 12.61 -29.83 -24.77
N ASP A 17 12.66 -29.34 -23.53
CA ASP A 17 11.77 -29.76 -22.45
C ASP A 17 10.31 -29.35 -22.71
N TYR A 18 10.09 -28.12 -23.23
CA TYR A 18 8.77 -27.65 -23.64
C TYR A 18 8.16 -28.51 -24.76
N LEU A 19 8.93 -28.78 -25.83
CA LEU A 19 8.47 -29.60 -26.96
C LEU A 19 8.14 -31.03 -26.52
N HIS A 20 8.93 -31.59 -25.61
CA HIS A 20 8.67 -32.91 -25.03
C HIS A 20 7.37 -32.92 -24.20
N THR A 21 7.21 -31.93 -23.32
CA THR A 21 6.07 -31.85 -22.39
C THR A 21 4.73 -31.69 -23.11
N TYR A 22 4.71 -30.94 -24.23
CA TYR A 22 3.51 -30.73 -25.04
C TYR A 22 3.32 -31.74 -26.18
N GLY A 23 4.17 -32.79 -26.25
CA GLY A 23 3.98 -33.91 -27.18
C GLY A 23 4.42 -33.66 -28.63
N TYR A 24 5.19 -32.61 -28.90
CA TYR A 24 5.70 -32.29 -30.24
C TYR A 24 6.99 -33.07 -30.58
N LEU A 25 6.87 -34.40 -30.68
CA LEU A 25 8.01 -35.32 -30.80
C LEU A 25 8.81 -35.14 -32.11
N GLU A 26 8.14 -34.93 -33.23
CA GLU A 26 8.80 -34.74 -34.54
C GLU A 26 9.63 -33.44 -34.58
N SER A 27 9.10 -32.36 -34.03
CA SER A 27 9.82 -31.08 -33.91
C SER A 27 10.98 -31.16 -32.93
N LEU A 28 10.86 -31.97 -31.87
CA LEU A 28 11.92 -32.20 -30.89
C LEU A 28 13.11 -32.93 -31.50
N GLU A 29 12.90 -33.95 -32.33
CA GLU A 29 13.99 -34.69 -32.98
C GLU A 29 14.78 -33.82 -33.96
N ILE A 30 14.08 -32.98 -34.73
CA ILE A 30 14.70 -32.02 -35.65
C ILE A 30 15.52 -30.98 -34.86
N PHE A 31 14.92 -30.41 -33.81
CA PHE A 31 15.57 -29.41 -32.97
C PHE A 31 16.80 -29.95 -32.24
N ARG A 32 16.76 -31.21 -31.76
CA ARG A 32 17.91 -31.85 -31.12
C ARG A 32 19.11 -32.01 -32.07
N LYS A 33 18.85 -32.36 -33.33
CA LYS A 33 19.90 -32.48 -34.37
C LYS A 33 20.53 -31.13 -34.68
N GLU A 34 19.73 -30.08 -34.77
CA GLU A 34 20.22 -28.73 -35.08
C GLU A 34 20.97 -28.09 -33.90
N ALA A 35 20.50 -28.33 -32.67
CA ALA A 35 21.08 -27.76 -31.46
C ALA A 35 22.26 -28.56 -30.87
N SER A 36 22.64 -29.70 -31.45
CA SER A 36 23.75 -30.56 -31.01
C SER A 36 23.69 -30.93 -29.50
N LEU A 37 22.50 -31.24 -28.99
CA LEU A 37 22.28 -31.63 -27.59
C LEU A 37 22.56 -33.13 -27.40
N SER A 38 23.37 -33.51 -26.39
CA SER A 38 23.69 -34.91 -26.07
C SER A 38 22.48 -35.67 -25.49
N GLU A 39 22.29 -36.94 -25.88
CA GLU A 39 21.14 -37.79 -25.53
C GLU A 39 20.91 -38.07 -24.03
N ASN A 40 21.90 -37.83 -23.17
CA ASN A 40 21.83 -38.19 -21.75
C ASN A 40 22.04 -36.98 -20.83
N ASP A 41 20.95 -36.43 -20.27
CA ASP A 41 20.92 -35.96 -18.88
C ASP A 41 19.48 -35.65 -18.38
N PRO A 42 19.04 -36.18 -17.22
CA PRO A 42 17.68 -36.02 -16.71
C PRO A 42 17.61 -34.89 -15.66
N LYS A 43 17.59 -33.63 -16.11
CA LYS A 43 17.10 -32.52 -15.27
C LYS A 43 16.02 -31.76 -16.03
N THR A 44 14.78 -32.18 -15.82
CA THR A 44 13.56 -31.45 -16.19
C THR A 44 13.63 -30.01 -15.66
N ILE A 45 13.68 -29.04 -16.56
CA ILE A 45 13.63 -27.61 -16.25
C ILE A 45 12.18 -27.16 -16.51
N ASN A 46 11.27 -27.70 -15.70
CA ASN A 46 9.84 -27.57 -15.93
C ASN A 46 9.39 -26.09 -15.81
N GLY A 47 8.75 -25.57 -16.86
CA GLY A 47 8.10 -24.25 -16.86
C GLY A 47 9.02 -23.02 -16.90
N MET A 48 10.33 -23.16 -17.13
CA MET A 48 11.23 -22.00 -17.26
C MET A 48 10.92 -21.16 -18.50
N LEU A 49 10.60 -21.80 -19.63
CA LEU A 49 10.28 -21.10 -20.87
C LEU A 49 9.00 -20.27 -20.73
N GLU A 50 7.97 -20.81 -20.08
CA GLU A 50 6.71 -20.12 -19.82
C GLU A 50 6.88 -18.92 -18.86
N LYS A 51 7.68 -19.09 -17.79
CA LYS A 51 8.03 -18.00 -16.85
C LYS A 51 8.84 -16.89 -17.54
N LYS A 52 9.79 -17.26 -18.40
CA LYS A 52 10.56 -16.29 -19.19
C LYS A 52 9.67 -15.63 -20.25
N TRP A 53 8.79 -16.37 -20.91
CA TRP A 53 7.88 -15.87 -21.94
C TRP A 53 6.86 -14.87 -21.38
N THR A 54 6.25 -15.15 -20.23
CA THR A 54 5.37 -14.21 -19.52
C THR A 54 6.10 -12.92 -19.13
N SER A 55 7.35 -13.03 -18.68
CA SER A 55 8.21 -11.87 -18.41
C SER A 55 8.55 -11.08 -19.69
N VAL A 56 8.83 -11.77 -20.80
CA VAL A 56 9.09 -11.16 -22.11
C VAL A 56 7.84 -10.46 -22.64
N LEU A 57 6.66 -11.05 -22.51
CA LEU A 57 5.40 -10.46 -22.96
C LEU A 57 5.09 -9.18 -22.19
N ARG A 58 5.36 -9.17 -20.88
CA ARG A 58 5.27 -7.97 -20.03
C ARG A 58 6.28 -6.90 -20.47
N LEU A 59 7.52 -7.28 -20.75
CA LEU A 59 8.52 -6.34 -21.25
C LEU A 59 8.15 -5.79 -22.63
N GLN A 60 7.63 -6.62 -23.54
CA GLN A 60 7.20 -6.20 -24.86
C GLN A 60 6.02 -5.23 -24.79
N LYS A 61 5.01 -5.51 -23.94
CA LYS A 61 3.89 -4.60 -23.69
C LYS A 61 4.41 -3.26 -23.15
N LYS A 62 5.36 -3.30 -22.21
CA LYS A 62 5.99 -2.10 -21.66
C LYS A 62 6.80 -1.32 -22.69
N VAL A 63 7.52 -2.01 -23.59
CA VAL A 63 8.24 -1.39 -24.70
C VAL A 63 7.25 -0.69 -25.63
N ASN A 64 6.17 -1.37 -26.03
CA ASN A 64 5.15 -0.78 -26.89
C ASN A 64 4.48 0.44 -26.22
N ASP A 65 4.18 0.37 -24.92
CA ASP A 65 3.62 1.50 -24.17
C ASP A 65 4.60 2.68 -24.05
N LEU A 66 5.90 2.40 -23.90
CA LEU A 66 6.95 3.41 -23.89
C LEU A 66 7.17 4.02 -25.27
N GLU A 67 7.14 3.23 -26.33
CA GLU A 67 7.20 3.69 -27.72
C GLU A 67 5.99 4.57 -28.06
N ALA A 68 4.79 4.19 -27.62
CA ALA A 68 3.59 5.02 -27.78
C ALA A 68 3.74 6.36 -27.03
N LYS A 69 4.23 6.33 -25.78
CA LYS A 69 4.51 7.55 -25.00
C LYS A 69 5.59 8.42 -25.64
N LEU A 70 6.62 7.81 -26.24
CA LEU A 70 7.69 8.52 -26.94
C LEU A 70 7.14 9.17 -28.21
N ALA A 71 6.35 8.43 -29.00
CA ALA A 71 5.72 8.93 -30.21
C ALA A 71 4.72 10.08 -29.92
N ASP A 72 3.98 9.99 -28.82
CA ASP A 72 3.13 11.08 -28.35
C ASP A 72 3.96 12.29 -27.91
N ALA A 73 5.07 12.08 -27.19
CA ALA A 73 5.99 13.16 -26.81
C ALA A 73 6.66 13.84 -28.03
N ASP A 74 7.04 13.08 -29.05
CA ASP A 74 7.63 13.61 -30.30
C ASP A 74 6.59 14.39 -31.13
N LYS A 75 5.34 13.92 -31.15
CA LYS A 75 4.21 14.68 -31.73
C LYS A 75 3.93 15.97 -30.94
N GLU A 76 4.03 15.92 -29.61
CA GLU A 76 3.89 17.10 -28.72
C GLU A 76 5.00 18.13 -28.96
N ILE A 77 6.25 17.70 -29.19
CA ILE A 77 7.40 18.58 -29.49
C ILE A 77 7.27 19.21 -30.89
N SER A 78 6.83 18.43 -31.88
CA SER A 78 6.77 18.89 -33.29
C SER A 78 5.62 19.85 -33.58
N HIS A 79 4.48 19.74 -32.90
CA HIS A 79 3.27 20.49 -33.23
C HIS A 79 3.08 21.80 -32.45
N GLY A 80 3.94 22.14 -31.49
CA GLY A 80 3.91 23.42 -30.78
C GLY A 80 2.55 23.78 -30.16
N ALA A 81 1.70 22.79 -29.89
CA ALA A 81 0.35 22.98 -29.38
C ALA A 81 0.39 23.48 -27.93
N PRO A 82 -0.57 24.33 -27.50
CA PRO A 82 -0.62 24.78 -26.12
C PRO A 82 -0.71 23.55 -25.23
N THR A 83 0.12 23.56 -24.19
CA THR A 83 0.21 22.49 -23.21
C THR A 83 -1.19 22.04 -22.82
N ARG A 84 -1.52 20.77 -23.07
CA ARG A 84 -2.48 20.09 -22.19
C ARG A 84 -1.76 20.10 -20.86
N ASP A 85 -1.90 21.19 -20.10
CA ASP A 85 -1.07 21.51 -18.93
C ASP A 85 -0.83 20.21 -18.21
N LYS A 86 0.41 19.70 -18.31
CA LYS A 86 0.86 18.58 -17.49
C LYS A 86 0.81 19.16 -16.10
N ARG A 87 -0.39 19.12 -15.51
CA ARG A 87 -0.67 19.62 -14.17
C ARG A 87 0.42 19.03 -13.33
N GLN A 88 1.14 19.95 -12.69
CA GLN A 88 2.32 19.57 -11.94
C GLN A 88 1.92 18.46 -10.97
N PRO A 89 2.82 17.52 -10.63
CA PRO A 89 2.49 16.47 -9.69
C PRO A 89 1.85 16.95 -8.38
N ALA A 90 2.05 18.21 -8.01
CA ALA A 90 1.39 18.89 -6.88
C ALA A 90 -0.13 19.08 -7.01
N GLU A 91 -0.70 18.96 -8.20
CA GLU A 91 -2.12 19.18 -8.50
C GLU A 91 -2.89 17.90 -8.87
N TRP A 92 -2.28 16.72 -8.67
CA TRP A 92 -2.92 15.45 -8.95
C TRP A 92 -4.08 15.19 -7.98
N ILE A 93 -5.27 15.18 -8.56
CA ILE A 93 -6.53 14.95 -7.86
C ILE A 93 -7.28 13.85 -8.60
N PRO A 94 -7.78 12.79 -7.92
CA PRO A 94 -8.59 11.77 -8.57
C PRO A 94 -9.83 12.39 -9.22
N ARG A 95 -10.17 11.92 -10.42
CA ARG A 95 -11.37 12.36 -11.14
C ARG A 95 -12.21 11.16 -11.59
N PRO A 96 -13.54 11.23 -11.44
CA PRO A 96 -14.43 10.29 -12.11
C PRO A 96 -14.38 10.43 -13.63
N PRO A 97 -14.70 9.37 -14.39
CA PRO A 97 -15.02 8.01 -13.90
C PRO A 97 -13.78 7.25 -13.40
N GLU A 98 -13.99 6.21 -12.60
CA GLU A 98 -12.92 5.26 -12.27
C GLU A 98 -12.30 4.65 -13.53
N ARG A 99 -11.00 4.41 -13.50
CA ARG A 99 -10.30 3.79 -14.63
C ARG A 99 -10.57 2.29 -14.70
N TYR A 100 -10.52 1.63 -13.54
CA TYR A 100 -10.83 0.21 -13.40
C TYR A 100 -11.67 -0.02 -12.13
N ALA A 101 -12.62 -0.94 -12.24
CA ALA A 101 -13.37 -1.49 -11.12
C ALA A 101 -13.06 -2.99 -11.02
N LEU A 102 -12.18 -3.34 -10.09
CA LEU A 102 -11.63 -4.69 -9.94
C LEU A 102 -12.46 -5.48 -8.94
N THR A 103 -13.11 -6.53 -9.44
CA THR A 103 -13.94 -7.43 -8.64
C THR A 103 -13.32 -8.82 -8.61
N GLY A 104 -13.27 -9.44 -7.43
CA GLY A 104 -12.80 -10.83 -7.31
C GLY A 104 -12.59 -11.32 -5.89
N HIS A 105 -12.73 -10.45 -4.88
CA HIS A 105 -12.92 -10.86 -3.50
C HIS A 105 -14.34 -11.41 -3.29
N ARG A 106 -14.48 -12.28 -2.29
CA ARG A 106 -15.77 -12.91 -1.92
C ARG A 106 -16.44 -12.26 -0.72
N ALA A 107 -15.74 -11.34 -0.07
CA ALA A 107 -16.17 -10.65 1.13
C ALA A 107 -15.62 -9.21 1.12
N PRO A 108 -15.99 -8.35 2.10
CA PRO A 108 -15.53 -6.97 2.18
C PRO A 108 -14.00 -6.85 2.08
N VAL A 109 -13.52 -5.84 1.35
CA VAL A 109 -12.09 -5.55 1.27
C VAL A 109 -11.73 -4.60 2.40
N ASN A 110 -10.75 -4.95 3.24
CA ASN A 110 -10.41 -4.18 4.44
C ASN A 110 -9.32 -3.13 4.19
N ARG A 111 -8.27 -3.49 3.46
CA ARG A 111 -7.16 -2.58 3.13
C ARG A 111 -6.67 -2.79 1.70
N VAL A 112 -6.28 -1.70 1.04
CA VAL A 112 -5.47 -1.67 -0.17
C VAL A 112 -4.17 -0.89 0.04
N VAL A 113 -3.08 -1.36 -0.58
CA VAL A 113 -1.77 -0.70 -0.52
C VAL A 113 -1.04 -0.87 -1.85
N PHE A 114 -0.47 0.21 -2.37
CA PHE A 114 0.41 0.17 -3.53
C PHE A 114 1.76 -0.46 -3.19
N HIS A 115 2.29 -1.21 -4.15
CA HIS A 115 3.67 -1.64 -4.07
C HIS A 115 4.61 -0.46 -4.43
N PRO A 116 5.74 -0.26 -3.73
CA PRO A 116 6.58 0.94 -3.89
C PRO A 116 7.35 1.03 -5.22
N VAL A 117 7.58 -0.09 -5.91
CA VAL A 117 8.44 -0.15 -7.12
C VAL A 117 7.72 -0.66 -8.37
N TRP A 118 7.10 -1.83 -8.28
CA TRP A 118 6.30 -2.44 -9.36
C TRP A 118 4.90 -1.82 -9.49
N SER A 119 4.34 -1.90 -10.69
CA SER A 119 3.01 -1.41 -11.07
C SER A 119 1.86 -2.28 -10.54
N VAL A 120 1.95 -2.72 -9.29
CA VAL A 120 0.95 -3.59 -8.66
C VAL A 120 0.47 -3.00 -7.34
N PHE A 121 -0.70 -3.41 -6.91
CA PHE A 121 -1.19 -3.17 -5.56
C PHE A 121 -1.72 -4.46 -4.94
N ALA A 122 -1.68 -4.51 -3.61
CA ALA A 122 -2.26 -5.61 -2.85
C ALA A 122 -3.56 -5.15 -2.19
N SER A 123 -4.54 -6.05 -2.13
CA SER A 123 -5.80 -5.88 -1.40
C SER A 123 -5.99 -7.04 -0.43
N CYS A 124 -6.47 -6.77 0.77
CA CYS A 124 -6.83 -7.79 1.75
C CYS A 124 -8.32 -7.75 2.07
N SER A 125 -8.90 -8.89 2.42
CA SER A 125 -10.34 -9.04 2.59
C SER A 125 -10.70 -9.93 3.77
N GLU A 126 -11.96 -9.82 4.20
CA GLU A 126 -12.60 -10.75 5.13
C GLU A 126 -12.70 -12.18 4.60
N ASP A 127 -12.45 -12.43 3.30
CA ASP A 127 -12.39 -13.77 2.71
C ASP A 127 -11.11 -14.56 3.06
N ALA A 128 -10.32 -14.05 4.02
CA ALA A 128 -9.03 -14.57 4.46
C ALA A 128 -7.94 -14.62 3.37
N THR A 129 -8.14 -13.91 2.24
CA THR A 129 -7.17 -13.85 1.14
C THR A 129 -6.60 -12.46 0.94
N ILE A 130 -5.37 -12.43 0.42
CA ILE A 130 -4.74 -11.22 -0.10
C ILE A 130 -4.65 -11.40 -1.61
N LYS A 131 -5.08 -10.41 -2.38
CA LYS A 131 -5.00 -10.44 -3.85
C LYS A 131 -4.05 -9.37 -4.34
N VAL A 132 -3.33 -9.68 -5.40
CA VAL A 132 -2.39 -8.80 -6.09
C VAL A 132 -2.96 -8.50 -7.47
N TRP A 133 -2.98 -7.23 -7.80
CA TRP A 133 -3.56 -6.69 -9.03
C TRP A 133 -2.58 -5.76 -9.71
N ASP A 134 -2.55 -5.78 -11.03
CA ASP A 134 -1.86 -4.78 -11.83
C ASP A 134 -2.79 -3.58 -12.04
N PHE A 135 -2.40 -2.39 -11.57
CA PHE A 135 -3.24 -1.20 -11.71
C PHE A 135 -3.12 -0.51 -13.08
N GLU A 136 -2.13 -0.86 -13.90
CA GLU A 136 -1.98 -0.30 -15.25
C GLU A 136 -2.89 -1.03 -16.24
N SER A 137 -2.92 -2.37 -16.15
CA SER A 137 -3.74 -3.23 -17.01
C SER A 137 -5.13 -3.54 -16.43
N GLY A 138 -5.30 -3.46 -15.11
CA GLY A 138 -6.52 -3.91 -14.43
C GLY A 138 -6.65 -5.43 -14.36
N GLU A 139 -5.55 -6.17 -14.54
CA GLU A 139 -5.57 -7.63 -14.51
C GLU A 139 -5.30 -8.19 -13.09
N PHE A 140 -5.94 -9.32 -12.79
CA PHE A 140 -5.67 -10.08 -11.57
C PHE A 140 -4.39 -10.90 -11.76
N GLU A 141 -3.39 -10.70 -10.90
CA GLU A 141 -2.15 -11.47 -10.97
C GLU A 141 -2.20 -12.73 -10.12
N ARG A 142 -2.50 -12.58 -8.81
CA ARG A 142 -2.32 -13.68 -7.85
C ARG A 142 -3.17 -13.52 -6.59
N SER A 143 -3.48 -14.65 -5.94
CA SER A 143 -3.98 -14.68 -4.56
C SER A 143 -2.97 -15.34 -3.62
N LEU A 144 -2.67 -14.69 -2.50
CA LEU A 144 -1.95 -15.26 -1.36
C LEU A 144 -2.98 -15.84 -0.39
N LYS A 145 -2.84 -17.13 -0.10
CA LYS A 145 -3.70 -17.87 0.83
C LYS A 145 -2.85 -18.43 1.94
N GLY A 146 -3.34 -18.37 3.17
CA GLY A 146 -2.65 -18.93 4.32
C GLY A 146 -3.18 -18.47 5.67
N HIS A 147 -3.90 -17.35 5.72
CA HIS A 147 -4.70 -16.97 6.88
C HIS A 147 -5.95 -17.85 7.00
N THR A 148 -6.40 -18.08 8.24
CA THR A 148 -7.59 -18.88 8.52
C THR A 148 -8.84 -18.04 8.72
N ASP A 149 -8.68 -16.73 8.94
CA ASP A 149 -9.75 -15.77 9.19
C ASP A 149 -9.46 -14.43 8.49
N ALA A 150 -10.40 -13.48 8.56
CA ALA A 150 -10.40 -12.17 7.93
C ALA A 150 -9.06 -11.42 8.07
N VAL A 151 -8.47 -11.02 6.95
CA VAL A 151 -7.25 -10.21 6.93
C VAL A 151 -7.63 -8.74 7.10
N GLN A 152 -7.09 -8.08 8.12
CA GLN A 152 -7.49 -6.73 8.54
C GLN A 152 -6.60 -5.65 7.91
N ASP A 153 -5.29 -5.87 7.87
CA ASP A 153 -4.34 -4.89 7.35
C ASP A 153 -3.19 -5.58 6.60
N ILE A 154 -2.57 -4.81 5.71
CA ILE A 154 -1.42 -5.21 4.92
C ILE A 154 -0.45 -4.02 4.83
N ALA A 155 0.85 -4.31 4.81
CA ALA A 155 1.88 -3.29 4.64
C ALA A 155 3.03 -3.87 3.81
N PHE A 156 3.59 -3.06 2.91
CA PHE A 156 4.82 -3.38 2.20
C PHE A 156 6.03 -2.80 2.94
N ASP A 157 7.16 -3.49 2.82
CA ASP A 157 8.46 -2.93 3.15
C ASP A 157 8.84 -1.84 2.11
N LYS A 158 9.73 -0.92 2.48
CA LYS A 158 10.26 0.13 1.58
C LYS A 158 10.92 -0.44 0.33
N THR A 159 11.54 -1.62 0.44
CA THR A 159 12.15 -2.28 -0.71
C THR A 159 11.13 -2.96 -1.64
N GLY A 160 9.90 -3.18 -1.16
CA GLY A 160 8.86 -3.93 -1.86
C GLY A 160 9.05 -5.45 -1.86
N LYS A 161 10.16 -5.98 -1.31
CA LYS A 161 10.45 -7.42 -1.31
C LYS A 161 9.64 -8.22 -0.29
N MET A 162 9.14 -7.55 0.74
CA MET A 162 8.36 -8.19 1.79
C MET A 162 7.00 -7.53 1.92
N LEU A 163 5.99 -8.36 2.11
CA LEU A 163 4.64 -7.96 2.47
C LEU A 163 4.32 -8.56 3.84
N VAL A 164 3.70 -7.79 4.71
CA VAL A 164 3.18 -8.28 5.98
C VAL A 164 1.67 -8.14 5.99
N SER A 165 1.00 -9.14 6.53
CA SER A 165 -0.44 -9.13 6.74
C SER A 165 -0.80 -9.49 8.17
N CYS A 166 -1.88 -8.91 8.68
CA CYS A 166 -2.45 -9.27 9.97
C CYS A 166 -3.91 -9.70 9.82
N SER A 167 -4.34 -10.61 10.68
CA SER A 167 -5.66 -11.22 10.60
C SER A 167 -6.34 -11.33 11.96
N ALA A 168 -7.65 -11.54 11.91
CA ALA A 168 -8.47 -11.95 13.04
C ALA A 168 -8.07 -13.32 13.61
N ASP A 169 -7.29 -14.13 12.87
CA ASP A 169 -6.73 -15.40 13.31
C ASP A 169 -5.61 -15.28 14.37
N MET A 170 -5.34 -14.05 14.84
CA MET A 170 -4.32 -13.72 15.85
C MET A 170 -2.89 -13.98 15.36
N THR A 171 -2.69 -14.10 14.05
CA THR A 171 -1.37 -14.27 13.43
C THR A 171 -1.00 -13.10 12.53
N ILE A 172 0.31 -12.85 12.47
CA ILE A 172 0.90 -11.95 11.49
C ILE A 172 1.72 -12.81 10.55
N LYS A 173 1.50 -12.68 9.25
CA LYS A 173 2.26 -13.43 8.24
C LYS A 173 3.18 -12.50 7.49
N VAL A 174 4.42 -12.95 7.31
CA VAL A 174 5.43 -12.28 6.48
C VAL A 174 5.56 -13.08 5.19
N TRP A 175 5.33 -12.41 4.07
CA TRP A 175 5.34 -12.98 2.73
C TRP A 175 6.53 -12.44 1.96
N GLU A 176 7.19 -13.31 1.20
CA GLU A 176 8.17 -12.89 0.20
C GLU A 176 7.41 -12.43 -1.05
N PHE A 177 7.68 -11.22 -1.52
CA PHE A 177 7.01 -10.64 -2.69
C PHE A 177 7.99 -10.61 -3.88
N GLY A 178 7.65 -11.30 -4.98
CA GLY A 178 8.43 -11.30 -6.22
C GLY A 178 8.69 -12.68 -6.83
N SER A 179 9.45 -13.51 -6.13
CA SER A 179 9.91 -14.82 -6.59
C SER A 179 8.86 -15.91 -6.31
N THR A 180 8.62 -16.17 -5.02
CA THR A 180 7.90 -17.35 -4.54
C THR A 180 6.45 -17.02 -4.14
N TYR A 181 6.21 -15.81 -3.64
CA TYR A 181 4.92 -15.43 -3.02
C TYR A 181 4.55 -16.32 -1.83
N GLU A 182 5.55 -16.93 -1.20
CA GLU A 182 5.37 -17.85 -0.09
C GLU A 182 5.37 -17.13 1.25
N CYS A 183 4.65 -17.73 2.21
CA CYS A 183 4.66 -17.27 3.60
C CYS A 183 5.99 -17.70 4.23
N MET A 184 6.92 -16.76 4.41
CA MET A 184 8.21 -17.01 5.06
C MET A 184 8.04 -17.30 6.55
N LYS A 185 7.20 -16.52 7.23
CA LYS A 185 7.04 -16.59 8.69
C LYS A 185 5.62 -16.35 9.13
N THR A 186 5.21 -17.03 10.19
CA THR A 186 3.96 -16.77 10.92
C THR A 186 4.32 -16.39 12.36
N LEU A 187 4.09 -15.13 12.71
CA LEU A 187 4.32 -14.58 14.03
C LEU A 187 3.04 -14.76 14.87
N LYS A 188 3.19 -15.37 16.04
CA LYS A 188 2.10 -15.64 16.99
C LYS A 188 2.47 -15.03 18.34
N GLY A 189 1.48 -14.48 19.04
CA GLY A 189 1.69 -13.94 20.40
C GLY A 189 0.78 -12.78 20.79
N HIS A 190 -0.14 -12.35 19.91
CA HIS A 190 -1.32 -11.59 20.32
C HIS A 190 -2.40 -12.54 20.81
N ASP A 191 -3.21 -12.07 21.76
CA ASP A 191 -4.27 -12.87 22.39
C ASP A 191 -5.65 -12.63 21.75
N HIS A 192 -5.73 -11.73 20.77
CA HIS A 192 -6.96 -11.42 20.04
C HIS A 192 -6.67 -10.84 18.65
N ASN A 193 -7.72 -10.32 17.99
CA ASN A 193 -7.75 -9.88 16.59
C ASN A 193 -6.75 -8.75 16.38
N ILE A 194 -5.90 -8.90 15.37
CA ILE A 194 -4.85 -7.94 15.02
C ILE A 194 -5.41 -7.00 13.95
N SER A 195 -5.58 -5.74 14.32
CA SER A 195 -6.27 -4.72 13.53
C SER A 195 -5.38 -4.02 12.52
N SER A 196 -4.09 -3.82 12.85
CA SER A 196 -3.16 -3.09 11.99
C SER A 196 -1.74 -3.58 12.14
N VAL A 197 -0.99 -3.42 11.05
CA VAL A 197 0.43 -3.79 10.97
C VAL A 197 1.19 -2.77 10.14
N CYS A 198 2.44 -2.49 10.51
CA CYS A 198 3.29 -1.52 9.83
C CYS A 198 4.77 -1.89 9.98
N PHE A 199 5.55 -1.67 8.91
CA PHE A 199 7.00 -1.78 8.98
C PHE A 199 7.63 -0.56 9.64
N LEU A 200 8.72 -0.79 10.37
CA LEU A 200 9.62 0.31 10.73
C LEU A 200 10.33 0.84 9.48
N PRO A 201 10.64 2.14 9.42
CA PRO A 201 11.39 2.74 8.32
C PRO A 201 12.76 2.12 8.02
N THR A 202 13.37 1.39 8.98
CA THR A 202 14.64 0.68 8.79
C THR A 202 14.46 -0.68 8.11
N GLY A 203 13.26 -1.27 8.16
CA GLY A 203 12.97 -2.59 7.63
C GLY A 203 13.34 -3.76 8.55
N ASP A 204 13.80 -3.52 9.78
CA ASP A 204 14.27 -4.58 10.68
C ASP A 204 13.16 -5.17 11.56
N ALA A 205 12.14 -4.37 11.86
CA ALA A 205 11.06 -4.75 12.74
C ALA A 205 9.69 -4.25 12.25
N ILE A 206 8.65 -4.88 12.80
CA ILE A 206 7.23 -4.64 12.48
C ILE A 206 6.52 -4.24 13.77
N LEU A 207 5.58 -3.30 13.69
CA LEU A 207 4.61 -3.01 14.74
C LEU A 207 3.25 -3.59 14.38
N SER A 208 2.57 -4.15 15.36
CA SER A 208 1.18 -4.60 15.23
C SER A 208 0.32 -4.12 16.38
N SER A 209 -0.94 -3.82 16.09
CA SER A 209 -1.94 -3.44 17.08
C SER A 209 -3.06 -4.47 17.14
N SER A 210 -3.60 -4.69 18.34
CA SER A 210 -4.58 -5.76 18.58
C SER A 210 -5.74 -5.32 19.47
N ARG A 211 -6.80 -6.13 19.44
CA ARG A 211 -7.94 -6.08 20.35
C ARG A 211 -7.60 -6.48 21.79
N ASP A 212 -6.42 -7.04 22.02
CA ASP A 212 -5.88 -7.31 23.37
C ASP A 212 -5.34 -6.07 24.10
N PHE A 213 -5.57 -4.87 23.53
CA PHE A 213 -5.17 -3.56 24.07
C PHE A 213 -3.66 -3.32 24.04
N THR A 214 -2.91 -4.19 23.37
CA THR A 214 -1.45 -4.08 23.25
C THR A 214 -1.01 -3.77 21.83
N ILE A 215 0.17 -3.16 21.75
CA ILE A 215 0.93 -3.02 20.50
C ILE A 215 2.20 -3.84 20.69
N LYS A 216 2.55 -4.68 19.72
CA LYS A 216 3.75 -5.51 19.80
C LYS A 216 4.75 -5.12 18.72
N MET A 217 6.03 -5.18 19.06
CA MET A 217 7.14 -5.00 18.15
C MET A 217 7.81 -6.35 17.89
N TRP A 218 7.95 -6.68 16.62
CA TRP A 218 8.47 -7.97 16.16
C TRP A 218 9.71 -7.75 15.35
N GLU A 219 10.77 -8.49 15.64
CA GLU A 219 11.96 -8.51 14.80
C GLU A 219 11.74 -9.47 13.62
N ILE A 220 12.00 -9.01 12.40
CA ILE A 220 11.72 -9.79 11.18
C ILE A 220 12.67 -10.99 11.07
N GLN A 221 13.96 -10.78 11.38
CA GLN A 221 15.00 -11.81 11.22
C GLN A 221 14.83 -12.98 12.18
N SER A 222 14.44 -12.74 13.42
CA SER A 222 14.18 -13.80 14.40
C SER A 222 12.72 -14.27 14.38
N GLY A 223 11.78 -13.37 14.13
CA GLY A 223 10.34 -13.62 14.28
C GLY A 223 9.85 -13.53 15.72
N TYR A 224 10.68 -13.05 16.65
CA TYR A 224 10.31 -12.91 18.05
C TYR A 224 9.69 -11.54 18.36
N CYS A 225 8.79 -11.52 19.35
CA CYS A 225 8.26 -10.31 19.94
C CYS A 225 9.33 -9.68 20.84
N VAL A 226 9.92 -8.57 20.39
CA VAL A 226 10.96 -7.82 21.11
C VAL A 226 10.38 -6.97 22.23
N HIS A 227 9.19 -6.40 22.02
CA HIS A 227 8.58 -5.51 23.01
C HIS A 227 7.05 -5.52 22.91
N THR A 228 6.39 -5.31 24.05
CA THR A 228 4.93 -5.11 24.12
C THR A 228 4.67 -3.75 24.78
N PHE A 229 4.04 -2.84 24.05
CA PHE A 229 3.59 -1.55 24.55
C PHE A 229 2.18 -1.69 25.12
N ARG A 230 2.00 -1.17 26.34
CA ARG A 230 0.72 -1.12 27.06
C ARG A 230 0.44 0.33 27.43
N GLY A 231 -0.77 0.80 27.19
CA GLY A 231 -1.18 2.17 27.52
C GLY A 231 -2.58 2.51 27.05
N HIS A 232 -3.05 1.87 25.97
CA HIS A 232 -4.47 1.90 25.62
C HIS A 232 -5.30 1.12 26.63
N THR A 233 -6.51 1.60 26.89
CA THR A 233 -7.46 0.94 27.81
C THR A 233 -8.42 0.01 27.07
N GLU A 234 -8.51 0.15 25.75
CA GLU A 234 -9.44 -0.58 24.88
C GLU A 234 -8.76 -0.99 23.56
N TRP A 235 -9.53 -1.59 22.65
CA TRP A 235 -9.04 -2.08 21.36
C TRP A 235 -8.29 -1.00 20.58
N VAL A 236 -7.02 -1.27 20.27
CA VAL A 236 -6.19 -0.45 19.39
C VAL A 236 -6.56 -0.73 17.93
N ARG A 237 -7.05 0.29 17.21
CA ARG A 237 -7.55 0.19 15.83
C ARG A 237 -6.44 0.27 14.79
N MET A 238 -5.47 1.17 14.99
CA MET A 238 -4.43 1.37 14.00
C MET A 238 -3.10 1.78 14.62
N VAL A 239 -2.00 1.40 13.96
CA VAL A 239 -0.65 1.84 14.30
C VAL A 239 0.06 2.35 13.05
N ARG A 240 0.78 3.48 13.17
CA ARG A 240 1.59 4.06 12.09
C ARG A 240 2.90 4.63 12.61
N VAL A 241 3.98 4.36 11.91
CA VAL A 241 5.31 4.88 12.24
C VAL A 241 5.52 6.20 11.51
N ALA A 242 6.17 7.15 12.17
CA ALA A 242 6.57 8.41 11.56
C ALA A 242 7.62 8.15 10.46
N PRO A 243 7.72 9.02 9.43
CA PRO A 243 8.68 8.84 8.34
C PRO A 243 10.15 8.75 8.79
N ASP A 244 10.49 9.41 9.89
CA ASP A 244 11.82 9.44 10.49
C ASP A 244 12.19 8.17 11.26
N GLY A 245 11.20 7.35 11.64
CA GLY A 245 11.38 6.14 12.44
C GLY A 245 11.72 6.39 13.91
N VAL A 246 11.50 7.60 14.44
CA VAL A 246 11.74 7.93 15.85
C VAL A 246 10.47 7.75 16.67
N LEU A 247 9.33 8.16 16.11
CA LEU A 247 8.02 8.11 16.76
C LEU A 247 7.09 7.14 16.04
N PHE A 248 6.10 6.63 16.78
CA PHE A 248 4.93 6.00 16.18
C PHE A 248 3.66 6.44 16.92
N ALA A 249 2.53 6.37 16.23
CA ALA A 249 1.23 6.74 16.77
C ALA A 249 0.30 5.53 16.73
N SER A 250 -0.59 5.46 17.71
CA SER A 250 -1.66 4.47 17.77
C SER A 250 -2.98 5.11 18.15
N CYS A 251 -4.08 4.58 17.61
CA CYS A 251 -5.44 4.97 17.97
C CYS A 251 -6.23 3.78 18.48
N GLY A 252 -7.25 4.04 19.29
CA GLY A 252 -8.15 3.01 19.77
C GLY A 252 -9.61 3.42 19.92
N ILE A 253 -10.38 2.46 20.42
CA ILE A 253 -11.78 2.63 20.84
C ILE A 253 -11.91 3.54 22.07
N ASP A 254 -10.83 3.66 22.86
CA ASP A 254 -10.72 4.58 24.00
C ASP A 254 -10.68 6.07 23.62
N GLN A 255 -10.95 6.40 22.34
CA GLN A 255 -11.00 7.76 21.80
C GLN A 255 -9.66 8.51 21.90
N SER A 256 -8.59 7.79 22.24
CA SER A 256 -7.27 8.36 22.45
C SER A 256 -6.35 8.05 21.28
N ILE A 257 -5.45 8.99 21.00
CA ILE A 257 -4.30 8.77 20.14
C ILE A 257 -3.07 8.89 21.02
N ILE A 258 -2.24 7.85 21.06
CA ILE A 258 -1.01 7.85 21.85
C ILE A 258 0.16 7.93 20.90
N VAL A 259 1.04 8.91 21.13
CA VAL A 259 2.33 9.04 20.46
C VAL A 259 3.40 8.43 21.33
N TRP A 260 4.17 7.51 20.75
CA TRP A 260 5.18 6.72 21.43
C TRP A 260 6.55 7.03 20.85
N SER A 261 7.58 6.90 21.69
CA SER A 261 8.98 6.97 21.24
C SER A 261 9.55 5.56 21.10
N LEU A 262 10.12 5.24 19.95
CA LEU A 262 10.72 3.91 19.69
C LEU A 262 11.98 3.68 20.53
N ALA A 263 12.76 4.74 20.79
CA ALA A 263 13.99 4.66 21.57
C ALA A 263 13.71 4.41 23.07
N SER A 264 12.82 5.21 23.66
CA SER A 264 12.49 5.09 25.09
C SER A 264 11.45 3.99 25.39
N LYS A 265 10.72 3.57 24.34
CA LYS A 265 9.61 2.61 24.40
C LYS A 265 8.47 3.02 25.34
N GLN A 266 8.31 4.33 25.55
CA GLN A 266 7.31 4.91 26.44
C GLN A 266 6.35 5.83 25.67
N PRO A 267 5.13 6.03 26.20
CA PRO A 267 4.20 7.02 25.66
C PRO A 267 4.75 8.43 25.93
N LYS A 268 4.83 9.25 24.89
CA LYS A 268 5.31 10.63 24.96
C LYS A 268 4.15 11.60 25.21
N VAL A 269 3.10 11.48 24.41
CA VAL A 269 1.93 12.36 24.44
C VAL A 269 0.67 11.53 24.19
N THR A 270 -0.41 11.86 24.90
CA THR A 270 -1.74 11.29 24.66
C THR A 270 -2.68 12.42 24.23
N LEU A 271 -3.26 12.29 23.05
CA LEU A 271 -4.18 13.24 22.44
C LEU A 271 -5.61 12.77 22.71
N ARG A 272 -6.43 13.64 23.32
CA ARG A 272 -7.84 13.38 23.64
C ARG A 272 -8.66 14.62 23.31
N ASP A 273 -9.50 14.49 22.30
CA ASP A 273 -10.47 15.52 21.86
C ASP A 273 -11.54 14.94 20.94
N HIS A 274 -11.33 13.74 20.39
CA HIS A 274 -12.36 13.02 19.65
C HIS A 274 -13.49 12.59 20.58
N GLU A 275 -14.73 12.74 20.11
CA GLU A 275 -15.94 12.38 20.87
C GLU A 275 -16.31 10.91 20.74
N HIS A 276 -15.67 10.21 19.79
CA HIS A 276 -15.91 8.81 19.48
C HIS A 276 -14.62 8.10 19.07
N VAL A 277 -14.72 6.77 18.91
CA VAL A 277 -13.67 5.86 18.43
C VAL A 277 -12.86 6.43 17.27
N VAL A 278 -11.54 6.41 17.42
CA VAL A 278 -10.60 6.83 16.38
C VAL A 278 -10.24 5.61 15.53
N GLU A 279 -10.57 5.69 14.24
CA GLU A 279 -10.47 4.58 13.29
C GLU A 279 -9.15 4.56 12.54
N CYS A 280 -8.64 5.73 12.18
CA CYS A 280 -7.45 5.88 11.35
C CYS A 280 -6.58 7.05 11.79
N ILE A 281 -5.28 6.91 11.52
CA ILE A 281 -4.23 7.89 11.78
C ILE A 281 -3.26 7.90 10.59
N GLU A 282 -2.75 9.06 10.18
CA GLU A 282 -1.65 9.14 9.23
C GLU A 282 -0.68 10.25 9.66
N TRP A 283 0.62 10.02 9.45
CA TRP A 283 1.65 11.04 9.66
C TRP A 283 1.74 11.97 8.46
N ALA A 284 1.87 13.27 8.71
CA ALA A 284 2.11 14.24 7.66
C ALA A 284 3.53 14.03 7.07
N PRO A 285 3.68 13.96 5.74
CA PRO A 285 4.99 13.98 5.11
C PRO A 285 5.62 15.37 5.26
N GLU A 286 6.94 15.47 5.16
CA GLU A 286 7.66 16.74 5.24
C GLU A 286 7.13 17.79 4.24
N SER A 287 6.67 17.33 3.07
CA SER A 287 6.07 18.18 2.04
C SER A 287 4.76 18.86 2.47
N ALA A 288 4.02 18.30 3.44
CA ALA A 288 2.78 18.88 3.95
C ALA A 288 3.04 19.88 5.10
N LEU A 289 4.17 19.77 5.80
CA LEU A 289 4.44 20.56 7.01
C LEU A 289 4.44 22.06 6.74
N ASN A 290 4.96 22.51 5.60
CA ASN A 290 4.99 23.93 5.23
C ASN A 290 3.57 24.51 5.06
N ASN A 291 2.67 23.75 4.42
CA ASN A 291 1.28 24.17 4.22
C ASN A 291 0.52 24.24 5.54
N ILE A 292 0.83 23.34 6.47
CA ILE A 292 0.24 23.31 7.82
C ILE A 292 0.79 24.46 8.68
N ARG A 293 2.09 24.76 8.58
CA ARG A 293 2.78 25.79 9.37
C ARG A 293 2.31 27.20 9.06
N ASN A 294 2.15 27.53 7.79
CA ASN A 294 1.70 28.86 7.36
C ASN A 294 0.32 29.22 7.94
N GLU A 295 -0.47 28.20 8.25
CA GLU A 295 -1.85 28.29 8.70
C GLU A 295 -2.00 28.15 10.23
N ALA A 296 -1.16 27.35 10.90
CA ALA A 296 -1.16 27.23 12.37
C ALA A 296 -0.81 28.56 13.08
N GLY A 297 -0.31 29.54 12.32
CA GLY A 297 -0.30 30.95 12.68
C GLY A 297 1.04 31.45 13.18
N GLN A 298 1.41 32.64 12.69
CA GLN A 298 2.36 33.60 13.28
C GLN A 298 1.93 34.08 14.69
N LYS A 299 1.44 33.19 15.57
CA LYS A 299 0.99 33.50 16.93
C LYS A 299 1.84 32.89 18.04
N ALA A 300 3.08 32.52 17.74
CA ALA A 300 4.09 32.30 18.76
C ALA A 300 5.38 33.02 18.36
N ASN A 301 5.76 34.04 19.14
CA ASN A 301 7.14 34.46 19.25
C ASN A 301 7.99 33.20 19.55
N GLY A 302 8.97 32.93 18.69
CA GLY A 302 9.96 31.87 18.93
C GLY A 302 9.64 30.54 18.23
N ASP A 303 10.37 30.29 17.14
CA ASP A 303 10.88 28.98 16.71
C ASP A 303 10.11 27.70 17.13
N MET A 304 8.83 27.58 16.75
CA MET A 304 8.13 26.29 16.79
C MET A 304 8.49 25.49 15.54
N SER A 305 9.47 24.59 15.67
CA SER A 305 9.73 23.56 14.66
C SER A 305 8.64 22.48 14.75
N LEU A 306 7.53 22.70 14.02
CA LEU A 306 6.58 21.62 13.74
C LEU A 306 7.30 20.56 12.91
N THR A 307 7.86 19.57 13.61
CA THR A 307 8.59 18.47 12.98
C THR A 307 7.65 17.33 12.60
N HIS A 308 6.59 17.14 13.39
CA HIS A 308 5.77 15.94 13.34
C HIS A 308 4.30 16.30 13.54
N VAL A 309 3.49 16.13 12.49
CA VAL A 309 2.04 16.35 12.53
C VAL A 309 1.32 15.02 12.29
N ILE A 310 0.28 14.78 13.07
CA ILE A 310 -0.58 13.61 12.97
C ILE A 310 -1.96 14.05 12.52
N VAL A 311 -2.58 13.26 11.63
CA VAL A 311 -3.98 13.43 11.28
C VAL A 311 -4.74 12.19 11.72
N SER A 312 -5.89 12.37 12.35
CA SER A 312 -6.74 11.29 12.81
C SER A 312 -8.15 11.42 12.25
N GLY A 313 -8.78 10.29 11.95
CA GLY A 313 -10.16 10.20 11.51
C GLY A 313 -10.95 9.34 12.49
N SER A 314 -12.14 9.81 12.85
CA SER A 314 -12.97 9.19 13.89
C SER A 314 -14.38 8.90 13.38
N ARG A 315 -15.08 8.06 14.15
CA ARG A 315 -16.52 7.81 14.01
C ARG A 315 -17.38 9.03 14.37
N ASP A 316 -16.80 10.04 15.00
CA ASP A 316 -17.44 11.35 15.22
C ASP A 316 -17.58 12.19 13.94
N LYS A 317 -17.20 11.62 12.78
CA LYS A 317 -17.29 12.23 11.44
C LYS A 317 -16.29 13.37 11.21
N THR A 318 -15.37 13.56 12.15
CA THR A 318 -14.35 14.61 12.08
C THR A 318 -12.99 14.04 11.70
N ILE A 319 -12.19 14.89 11.06
CA ILE A 319 -10.77 14.65 10.87
C ILE A 319 -10.02 15.72 11.66
N LYS A 320 -9.14 15.34 12.58
CA LYS A 320 -8.40 16.27 13.43
C LYS A 320 -6.91 16.22 13.08
N MET A 321 -6.25 17.38 13.08
CA MET A 321 -4.80 17.50 12.89
C MET A 321 -4.14 17.95 14.18
N TRP A 322 -3.02 17.34 14.54
CA TRP A 322 -2.36 17.48 15.84
C TRP A 322 -0.87 17.69 15.69
N ASP A 323 -0.28 18.52 16.54
CA ASP A 323 1.16 18.52 16.73
C ASP A 323 1.56 17.36 17.67
N ALA A 324 2.42 16.46 17.18
CA ALA A 324 2.84 15.29 17.93
C ALA A 324 3.80 15.62 19.08
N HIS A 325 4.42 16.81 19.09
CA HIS A 325 5.33 17.21 20.15
C HIS A 325 4.59 17.86 21.33
N SER A 326 3.78 18.88 21.06
CA SER A 326 3.02 19.58 22.11
C SER A 326 1.73 18.87 22.50
N GLY A 327 1.18 18.03 21.61
CA GLY A 327 -0.15 17.47 21.74
C GLY A 327 -1.28 18.46 21.43
N ALA A 328 -0.95 19.65 20.92
CA ALA A 328 -1.95 20.65 20.58
C ALA A 328 -2.76 20.22 19.35
N LEU A 329 -4.07 20.40 19.44
CA LEU A 329 -4.96 20.33 18.29
C LEU A 329 -4.74 21.57 17.41
N LEU A 330 -4.36 21.36 16.16
CA LEU A 330 -4.11 22.45 15.20
C LEU A 330 -5.43 22.93 14.59
N PHE A 331 -6.20 22.01 14.02
CA PHE A 331 -7.54 22.29 13.49
C PHE A 331 -8.33 20.99 13.23
N THR A 332 -9.64 21.16 13.07
CA THR A 332 -10.59 20.09 12.72
C THR A 332 -11.18 20.35 11.34
N LEU A 333 -11.24 19.31 10.50
CA LEU A 333 -11.93 19.31 9.22
C LEU A 333 -13.30 18.65 9.40
N LEU A 334 -14.34 19.38 9.04
CA LEU A 334 -15.74 18.97 9.13
C LEU A 334 -16.30 18.82 7.72
N GLY A 335 -17.07 17.75 7.49
CA GLY A 335 -17.78 17.58 6.21
C GLY A 335 -18.00 16.15 5.75
N HIS A 336 -17.53 15.14 6.48
CA HIS A 336 -18.01 13.77 6.32
C HIS A 336 -19.33 13.58 7.08
N ASP A 337 -20.21 12.73 6.55
CA ASP A 337 -21.53 12.50 7.16
C ASP A 337 -21.57 11.23 8.02
N ASN A 338 -20.51 10.42 7.97
CA ASN A 338 -20.39 9.15 8.67
C ASN A 338 -18.95 8.87 9.14
N TRP A 339 -18.65 7.64 9.56
CA TRP A 339 -17.35 7.25 10.11
C TRP A 339 -16.23 7.39 9.09
N VAL A 340 -15.14 8.05 9.47
CA VAL A 340 -13.94 8.19 8.63
C VAL A 340 -13.08 6.93 8.77
N ARG A 341 -12.85 6.21 7.67
CA ARG A 341 -12.16 4.90 7.68
C ARG A 341 -10.71 4.94 7.25
N GLY A 342 -10.36 5.87 6.37
CA GLY A 342 -9.01 5.95 5.81
C GLY A 342 -8.59 7.38 5.53
N LEU A 343 -7.30 7.63 5.71
CA LEU A 343 -6.64 8.91 5.50
C LEU A 343 -5.34 8.69 4.76
N ARG A 344 -5.04 9.53 3.78
CA ARG A 344 -3.77 9.51 3.08
C ARG A 344 -3.38 10.89 2.60
N PHE A 345 -2.14 11.27 2.87
CA PHE A 345 -1.60 12.51 2.32
C PHE A 345 -1.26 12.35 0.85
N HIS A 346 -1.49 13.42 0.10
CA HIS A 346 -0.92 13.55 -1.22
C HIS A 346 0.63 13.60 -1.11
N PRO A 347 1.42 12.95 -2.00
CA PRO A 347 2.88 12.88 -1.90
C PRO A 347 3.61 14.24 -1.90
N ARG A 348 2.94 15.29 -2.38
CA ARG A 348 3.42 16.68 -2.36
C ARG A 348 2.83 17.54 -1.23
N GLY A 349 1.95 16.98 -0.39
CA GLY A 349 1.46 17.63 0.82
C GLY A 349 0.48 18.80 0.65
N LYS A 350 -0.03 19.04 -0.56
CA LYS A 350 -1.08 20.06 -0.82
C LYS A 350 -2.47 19.60 -0.37
N TYR A 351 -2.76 18.33 -0.62
CA TYR A 351 -4.07 17.73 -0.34
C TYR A 351 -3.98 16.59 0.67
N LEU A 352 -5.08 16.39 1.39
CA LEU A 352 -5.35 15.20 2.18
C LEU A 352 -6.55 14.49 1.55
N LEU A 353 -6.45 13.18 1.35
CA LEU A 353 -7.53 12.34 0.90
C LEU A 353 -8.10 11.56 2.09
N SER A 354 -9.41 11.39 2.09
CA SER A 354 -10.12 10.69 3.15
C SER A 354 -11.29 9.90 2.59
N VAL A 355 -11.55 8.73 3.16
CA VAL A 355 -12.70 7.89 2.80
C VAL A 355 -13.58 7.65 4.01
N CYS A 356 -14.88 7.49 3.74
CA CYS A 356 -15.90 7.43 4.77
C CYS A 356 -16.97 6.37 4.45
N ASP A 357 -17.66 5.93 5.50
CA ASP A 357 -18.86 5.10 5.41
C ASP A 357 -20.06 5.83 4.77
N ASP A 358 -19.92 7.09 4.36
CA ASP A 358 -20.89 7.79 3.51
C ASP A 358 -20.73 7.46 2.01
N LYS A 359 -19.83 6.50 1.69
CA LYS A 359 -19.50 6.02 0.33
C LYS A 359 -18.62 6.99 -0.47
N THR A 360 -18.18 8.08 0.16
CA THR A 360 -17.43 9.14 -0.51
C THR A 360 -15.93 9.05 -0.27
N LEU A 361 -15.19 9.54 -1.27
CA LEU A 361 -13.82 9.96 -1.19
C LEU A 361 -13.80 11.50 -1.20
N LYS A 362 -13.37 12.11 -0.10
CA LYS A 362 -13.20 13.57 0.01
C LYS A 362 -11.75 13.97 -0.06
N ILE A 363 -11.52 15.07 -0.76
CA ILE A 363 -10.21 15.67 -1.00
C ILE A 363 -10.23 17.02 -0.32
N TRP A 364 -9.31 17.19 0.63
CA TRP A 364 -9.20 18.38 1.46
C TRP A 364 -7.98 19.17 1.03
N GLU A 365 -8.17 20.47 0.83
CA GLU A 365 -7.04 21.38 0.65
C GLU A 365 -6.55 21.84 2.02
N ILE A 366 -5.33 21.44 2.36
CA ILE A 366 -4.78 21.61 3.72
C ILE A 366 -4.60 23.09 4.05
N SER A 367 -4.21 23.90 3.06
CA SER A 367 -4.00 25.35 3.20
C SER A 367 -5.30 26.15 3.34
N GLN A 368 -6.47 25.58 3.05
CA GLN A 368 -7.75 26.30 3.12
C GLN A 368 -8.74 25.65 4.09
N ARG A 369 -8.35 24.52 4.71
CA ARG A 369 -9.14 23.73 5.66
C ARG A 369 -10.55 23.37 5.18
N ARG A 370 -10.73 23.27 3.86
CA ARG A 370 -12.02 23.01 3.24
C ARG A 370 -11.97 21.74 2.40
N CYS A 371 -13.14 21.12 2.26
CA CYS A 371 -13.33 20.08 1.26
C CYS A 371 -13.26 20.74 -0.11
N TYR A 372 -12.21 20.41 -0.87
CA TYR A 372 -12.04 20.89 -2.24
C TYR A 372 -12.95 20.14 -3.20
N LYS A 373 -13.07 18.81 -3.01
CA LYS A 373 -13.89 17.95 -3.87
C LYS A 373 -14.40 16.74 -3.11
N THR A 374 -15.66 16.38 -3.37
CA THR A 374 -16.28 15.12 -2.94
C THR A 374 -16.51 14.25 -4.18
N ILE A 375 -16.16 12.96 -4.07
CA ILE A 375 -16.35 11.96 -5.12
C ILE A 375 -17.14 10.80 -4.52
N GLU A 376 -18.24 10.40 -5.15
CA GLU A 376 -18.90 9.14 -4.84
C GLU A 376 -18.04 8.00 -5.37
N ALA A 377 -17.32 7.33 -4.47
CA ALA A 377 -16.32 6.37 -4.89
C ALA A 377 -16.94 4.99 -5.15
N HIS A 378 -17.83 4.54 -4.27
CA HIS A 378 -18.39 3.19 -4.29
C HIS A 378 -19.90 3.17 -4.06
N GLN A 379 -20.54 2.03 -4.35
CA GLN A 379 -21.97 1.85 -4.10
C GLN A 379 -22.26 1.60 -2.60
N GLN A 380 -21.25 1.15 -1.86
CA GLN A 380 -21.27 0.90 -0.42
C GLN A 380 -20.09 1.61 0.28
N PHE A 381 -19.98 1.40 1.59
CA PHE A 381 -19.02 2.07 2.46
C PHE A 381 -17.58 1.85 1.99
N VAL A 382 -16.76 2.90 2.03
CA VAL A 382 -15.38 2.84 1.58
C VAL A 382 -14.48 2.56 2.78
N THR A 383 -13.72 1.48 2.71
CA THR A 383 -12.97 0.93 3.85
C THR A 383 -11.55 1.46 3.92
N SER A 384 -10.88 1.66 2.78
CA SER A 384 -9.51 2.14 2.75
C SER A 384 -9.17 2.85 1.45
N LEU A 385 -8.06 3.59 1.48
CA LEU A 385 -7.50 4.26 0.32
C LEU A 385 -5.97 4.22 0.39
N ASP A 386 -5.33 4.29 -0.77
CA ASP A 386 -3.90 4.55 -0.87
C ASP A 386 -3.59 5.44 -2.09
N PHE A 387 -2.52 6.22 -1.99
CA PHE A 387 -2.07 7.14 -3.04
C PHE A 387 -0.65 6.75 -3.47
N HIS A 388 -0.44 6.54 -4.77
CA HIS A 388 0.87 6.14 -5.28
C HIS A 388 1.90 7.28 -5.14
N GLN A 389 3.08 7.00 -4.57
CA GLN A 389 4.06 8.03 -4.21
C GLN A 389 4.60 8.85 -5.40
N SER A 390 4.66 8.24 -6.59
CA SER A 390 5.25 8.86 -7.80
C SER A 390 4.32 8.92 -9.01
N LEU A 391 3.18 8.24 -8.99
CA LEU A 391 2.30 8.10 -10.15
C LEU A 391 0.94 8.70 -9.83
N PRO A 392 0.20 9.19 -10.83
CA PRO A 392 -1.09 9.84 -10.63
C PRO A 392 -2.21 8.79 -10.45
N TYR A 393 -2.07 7.88 -9.49
CA TYR A 393 -3.08 6.86 -9.21
C TYR A 393 -3.47 6.85 -7.73
N VAL A 394 -4.77 6.72 -7.51
CA VAL A 394 -5.38 6.46 -6.20
C VAL A 394 -6.14 5.16 -6.27
N ILE A 395 -6.04 4.34 -5.24
CA ILE A 395 -6.87 3.15 -5.09
C ILE A 395 -7.80 3.32 -3.91
N THR A 396 -9.03 2.85 -4.08
CA THR A 396 -10.02 2.77 -3.00
C THR A 396 -10.58 1.36 -2.93
N SER A 397 -10.91 0.93 -1.72
CA SER A 397 -11.58 -0.34 -1.47
C SER A 397 -12.89 -0.13 -0.74
N SER A 398 -13.82 -1.06 -0.92
CA SER A 398 -15.13 -0.96 -0.30
C SER A 398 -15.65 -2.32 0.20
N VAL A 399 -16.68 -2.22 1.04
CA VAL A 399 -17.51 -3.34 1.49
C VAL A 399 -18.27 -3.99 0.32
N ASP A 400 -18.37 -3.34 -0.84
CA ASP A 400 -18.96 -3.92 -2.07
C ASP A 400 -18.08 -4.97 -2.80
N TYR A 401 -16.99 -5.41 -2.16
CA TYR A 401 -16.03 -6.41 -2.66
C TYR A 401 -15.18 -5.94 -3.84
N SER A 402 -15.26 -4.65 -4.19
CA SER A 402 -14.52 -4.06 -5.29
C SER A 402 -13.35 -3.19 -4.81
N CYS A 403 -12.31 -3.17 -5.64
CA CYS A 403 -11.23 -2.19 -5.57
C CYS A 403 -11.31 -1.31 -6.81
N LYS A 404 -11.38 0.01 -6.64
CA LYS A 404 -11.40 0.95 -7.76
C LYS A 404 -10.07 1.67 -7.89
N VAL A 405 -9.60 1.79 -9.13
CA VAL A 405 -8.41 2.54 -9.50
C VAL A 405 -8.84 3.85 -10.12
N TRP A 406 -8.37 4.96 -9.56
CA TRP A 406 -8.66 6.32 -9.99
C TRP A 406 -7.41 6.93 -10.62
N GLU A 407 -7.59 7.53 -11.80
CA GLU A 407 -6.54 8.33 -12.42
C GLU A 407 -6.63 9.77 -11.92
N CYS A 408 -5.51 10.32 -11.46
CA CYS A 408 -5.40 11.69 -11.04
C CYS A 408 -5.12 12.58 -12.25
N ARG A 409 -5.91 13.65 -12.39
CA ARG A 409 -5.80 14.59 -13.50
C ARG A 409 -5.93 16.03 -13.06
#